data_AF-A0A7Y2DAV2-F1
#
_entry.id   AF-A0A7Y2DAV2-F1
#
_cell.length_a   1.000
_cell.length_b   1.000
_cell.length_c   1.000
_cell.angle_alpha   90.00
_cell.angle_beta   90.00
_cell.angle_gamma   90.00
#
_symmetry.space_group_name_H-M   'P 1'
#
loop_
_entity.id
_entity.type
_entity.pdbx_description
1 polymer ?
#
loop_
_entity_poly.entity_id
_entity_poly.type
_entity_poly.pdbx_seq_one_letter_code
_entity_poly.pdbx_strand_id
1 'polypeptide(L)' 'METYQEEFIDFMLDAGVLAFGEFVTKSGRTTPYFVNTGLYRTGSQMHRLGQFYAAAIEDNLGTDIDVLFGPAYKGIPLV' A
#
# COMPACT_ATOMS: atom_id res chain seq x y z
N MET A 1 12.59 -3.84 11.32
CA MET A 1 11.61 -3.83 10.22
C MET A 1 11.34 -5.29 9.93
N GLU A 2 10.09 -5.71 9.93
CA GLU A 2 9.75 -7.09 9.55
C GLU A 2 10.10 -7.31 8.08
N THR A 3 10.44 -8.53 7.68
CA THR A 3 10.90 -8.81 6.30
C THR A 3 9.87 -8.37 5.24
N TYR A 4 8.57 -8.52 5.51
CA TYR A 4 7.53 -8.10 4.55
C TYR A 4 7.48 -6.58 4.35
N GLN A 5 7.96 -5.77 5.30
CA GLN A 5 7.97 -4.31 5.19
C GLN A 5 9.07 -3.83 4.24
N GLU A 6 10.24 -4.48 4.26
CA GLU A 6 11.31 -4.24 3.28
C GLU A 6 10.84 -4.62 1.87
N GLU A 7 10.29 -5.83 1.71
CA GLU A 7 9.75 -6.29 0.44
C GLU A 7 8.62 -5.39 -0.09
N PHE A 8 7.82 -4.80 0.81
CA PHE A 8 6.77 -3.87 0.41
C PHE A 8 7.32 -2.55 -0.14
N ILE A 9 8.42 -2.04 0.42
CA ILE A 9 9.09 -0.84 -0.08
C ILE A 9 9.65 -1.11 -1.48
N ASP A 10 10.35 -2.23 -1.67
CA ASP A 10 10.88 -2.63 -2.97
C ASP A 10 9.76 -2.79 -4.01
N PHE A 11 8.67 -3.46 -3.63
CA PHE A 11 7.48 -3.59 -4.47
C PHE A 11 6.87 -2.23 -4.86
N MET A 12 6.80 -1.27 -3.93
CA MET A 12 6.30 0.07 -4.23
C MET A 12 7.21 0.81 -5.22
N LEU A 13 8.52 0.63 -5.12
CA LEU A 13 9.50 1.22 -6.06
C LEU A 13 9.35 0.60 -7.45
N ASP A 14 9.30 -0.72 -7.54
CA ASP A 14 9.14 -1.47 -8.79
C ASP A 14 7.82 -1.15 -9.49
N ALA A 15 6.74 -0.98 -8.73
CA ALA A 15 5.43 -0.58 -9.25
C ALA A 15 5.34 0.92 -9.60
N GLY A 16 6.38 1.71 -9.30
CA GLY A 16 6.38 3.18 -9.44
C GLY A 16 5.42 3.90 -8.49
N VAL A 17 4.86 3.18 -7.50
CA VAL A 17 3.96 3.72 -6.48
C VAL A 17 4.70 4.65 -5.54
N LEU A 18 5.93 4.30 -5.16
CA LEU A 18 6.84 5.16 -4.41
C LEU A 18 7.83 5.82 -5.38
N ALA A 19 7.87 7.15 -5.37
CA ALA A 19 8.80 7.93 -6.17
C ALA A 19 9.55 8.95 -5.31
N PHE A 20 10.82 9.20 -5.63
CA PHE A 20 11.66 10.22 -5.00
C PHE A 20 11.87 11.43 -5.92
N GLY A 21 11.92 12.62 -5.33
CA GLY A 21 11.94 13.89 -6.05
C GLY A 21 11.36 15.01 -5.20
N GLU A 22 11.05 16.15 -5.80
CA GLU A 22 10.38 17.25 -5.09
C GLU A 22 8.88 17.24 -5.40
N PHE A 23 8.05 17.02 -4.38
CA PHE A 23 6.60 16.99 -4.51
C PHE A 23 5.94 17.93 -3.50
N VAL A 24 4.79 18.49 -3.87
CA VAL A 24 3.94 19.28 -2.98
C VAL A 24 2.70 18.48 -2.64
N THR A 25 2.47 18.20 -1.35
CA THR A 25 1.28 17.47 -0.90
C THR A 25 0.02 18.33 -0.99
N LYS A 26 -1.15 17.72 -0.83
CA LYS A 26 -2.44 18.44 -0.74
C LYS A 26 -2.50 19.48 0.39
N SER A 27 -1.71 19.31 1.44
CA SER A 27 -1.59 20.27 2.54
C SER A 27 -0.61 21.42 2.24
N GLY A 28 0.02 21.43 1.06
CA GLY A 28 1.01 22.43 0.66
C GLY A 28 2.43 22.15 1.15
N ARG A 29 2.70 20.99 1.78
CA ARG A 29 4.03 20.64 2.28
C ARG A 29 4.91 20.10 1.15
N THR A 30 6.12 20.61 1.02
CA THR A 30 7.16 20.00 0.16
C THR A 30 7.71 18.73 0.82
N THR A 31 7.84 17.65 0.05
CA THR A 31 8.32 16.33 0.49
C THR A 31 9.30 15.74 -0.54
N PRO A 32 10.35 15.01 -0.09
CA PRO A 32 11.33 14.38 -0.97
C PRO A 32 10.84 13.08 -1.64
N TYR A 33 9.62 12.65 -1.32
CA TYR A 33 9.00 11.46 -1.90
C TYR A 33 7.47 11.60 -1.97
N PHE A 34 6.86 10.81 -2.86
CA PHE A 34 5.42 10.72 -3.00
C PHE A 34 4.96 9.27 -3.19
N VAL A 35 3.81 8.94 -2.60
CA VAL A 35 3.19 7.62 -2.72
C VAL A 35 1.87 7.75 -3.48
N ASN A 36 1.76 7.08 -4.62
CA ASN A 36 0.56 7.04 -5.44
C ASN A 36 0.08 5.60 -5.64
N THR A 37 -0.77 5.12 -4.73
CA THR A 37 -1.32 3.75 -4.78
C THR A 37 -2.21 3.49 -6.00
N GLY A 38 -2.62 4.51 -6.75
CA GLY A 38 -3.33 4.35 -8.03
C GLY A 38 -2.45 3.82 -9.18
N LEU A 39 -1.14 3.63 -8.93
CA LEU A 39 -0.21 3.06 -9.92
C LEU A 39 -0.12 1.53 -9.89
N TYR A 40 -0.74 0.89 -8.90
CA TYR A 40 -1.03 -0.54 -8.99
C TYR A 40 -2.16 -0.77 -10.00
N ARG A 41 -1.82 -1.34 -11.16
CA ARG A 41 -2.71 -1.40 -12.34
C ARG A 41 -2.90 -2.81 -12.90
N THR A 42 -2.21 -3.79 -12.34
CA THR A 42 -2.25 -5.19 -12.81
C THR A 42 -2.80 -6.12 -11.73
N GLY A 43 -3.35 -7.26 -12.14
CA GLY A 43 -3.84 -8.27 -11.20
C GLY A 43 -2.74 -8.84 -10.31
N SER A 44 -1.51 -9.00 -10.82
CA SER A 44 -0.37 -9.47 -10.04
C SER A 44 0.03 -8.47 -8.95
N GLN A 45 0.04 -7.17 -9.27
CA GLN A 45 0.27 -6.11 -8.27
C GLN A 45 -0.83 -6.10 -7.20
N MET A 46 -2.11 -6.24 -7.58
CA MET A 46 -3.21 -6.32 -6.61
C MET A 46 -3.08 -7.55 -5.70
N HIS A 47 -2.77 -8.71 -6.27
CA HIS A 47 -2.56 -9.93 -5.49
C HIS A 47 -1.42 -9.76 -4.48
N ARG A 48 -0.28 -9.22 -4.91
CA ARG A 48 0.88 -8.99 -4.05
C ARG A 48 0.58 -7.93 -2.97
N LEU A 49 -0.14 -6.86 -3.32
CA LEU A 49 -0.60 -5.85 -2.37
C LEU A 49 -1.48 -6.48 -1.27
N GLY A 50 -2.41 -7.36 -1.65
CA GLY A 50 -3.25 -8.10 -0.70
C GLY A 50 -2.43 -8.95 0.28
N GLN A 51 -1.36 -9.61 -0.19
CA GLN A 51 -0.46 -10.38 0.68
C GLN A 51 0.21 -9.49 1.74
N PHE A 52 0.65 -8.28 1.36
CA PHE A 52 1.25 -7.34 2.32
C PHE A 52 0.24 -6.83 3.34
N TYR A 53 -0.99 -6.53 2.93
CA TYR A 53 -2.06 -6.16 3.86
C TYR A 53 -2.42 -7.32 4.81
N ALA A 54 -2.52 -8.55 4.30
CA ALA A 54 -2.81 -9.72 5.12
C ALA A 54 -1.74 -9.97 6.18
N ALA A 55 -0.45 -9.91 5.81
CA ALA A 55 0.66 -10.03 6.77
C ALA A 55 0.61 -8.93 7.84
N ALA A 56 0.38 -7.68 7.44
CA ALA A 56 0.26 -6.57 8.38
C ALA A 56 -0.94 -6.73 9.33
N ILE A 57 -2.08 -7.23 8.84
CA ILE A 57 -3.27 -7.50 9.66
C ILE A 57 -2.96 -8.61 10.67
N GLU A 58 -2.39 -9.73 10.22
CA GLU A 58 -2.05 -10.85 11.10
C GLU A 58 -1.08 -10.43 12.21
N ASP A 59 -0.04 -9.67 11.87
CA ASP A 59 0.98 -9.22 12.83
C ASP A 59 0.45 -8.22 13.87
N ASN A 60 -0.51 -7.37 13.51
CA ASN A 60 -0.93 -6.23 14.36
C ASN A 60 -2.30 -6.43 15.00
N LEU A 61 -3.19 -7.17 14.37
CA LEU A 61 -4.58 -7.35 14.78
C LEU A 61 -4.92 -8.82 15.04
N GLY A 62 -4.13 -9.76 14.51
CA GLY A 62 -4.45 -11.19 14.53
C GLY A 62 -5.55 -11.56 13.53
N THR A 63 -6.15 -12.73 13.73
CA THR A 63 -7.12 -13.33 12.80
C THR A 63 -8.58 -13.30 13.30
N ASP A 64 -8.82 -12.76 14.49
CA ASP A 64 -10.15 -12.63 15.09
C ASP A 64 -10.87 -11.37 14.58
N ILE A 65 -11.14 -11.36 13.27
CA ILE A 65 -11.76 -10.25 12.55
C ILE A 65 -13.01 -10.76 11.83
N ASP A 66 -14.18 -10.24 12.21
CA ASP A 66 -15.45 -10.64 11.59
C ASP A 66 -15.66 -10.01 10.21
N VAL A 67 -15.16 -8.79 10.00
CA VAL A 67 -15.44 -7.99 8.80
C VAL A 67 -14.23 -7.16 8.41
N LEU A 68 -13.87 -7.23 7.13
CA LEU A 68 -12.95 -6.29 6.47
C LEU A 68 -13.77 -5.32 5.60
N PHE A 69 -13.71 -4.02 5.89
CA PHE A 69 -14.51 -2.99 5.19
C PHE A 69 -13.66 -2.07 4.33
N GLY A 70 -13.98 -2.00 3.04
CA GLY A 70 -13.28 -1.19 2.04
C GLY A 70 -14.12 0.00 1.56
N PRO A 71 -13.79 1.25 1.91
CA PRO A 71 -14.58 2.42 1.52
C PRO A 71 -14.54 2.67 0.01
N ALA A 72 -15.68 3.01 -0.57
CA ALA A 72 -15.77 3.32 -2.00
C ALA A 72 -14.98 4.60 -2.35
N TYR A 73 -14.30 4.67 -3.50
CA TYR A 73 -14.11 3.62 -4.51
C TYR A 73 -12.82 2.81 -4.32
N LYS A 74 -11.82 3.40 -3.65
CA LYS A 74 -10.45 2.87 -3.61
C LYS A 74 -10.27 1.67 -2.69
N GLY A 75 -11.15 1.50 -1.70
CA GLY A 75 -11.12 0.37 -0.79
C GLY A 75 -11.77 -0.89 -1.35
N ILE A 76 -12.64 -0.77 -2.37
CA ILE A 76 -13.34 -1.91 -2.99
C ILE A 76 -12.36 -2.99 -3.48
N PRO A 77 -11.27 -2.68 -4.21
CA PRO A 77 -10.32 -3.72 -4.66
C PRO A 77 -9.39 -4.24 -3.56
N LEU A 78 -9.44 -3.69 -2.34
CA LEU A 78 -8.54 -4.05 -1.24
C LEU A 78 -9.19 -4.99 -0.21
N VAL A 79 -10.47 -5.29 -0.36
CA VAL A 79 -11.26 -6.12 0.56
C VAL A 79 -11.93 -7.28 -0.14
#